data_AF-A0A0B6ZDC6-F1
#
_entry.id   AF-A0A0B6ZDC6-F1
#
_cell.length_a   1.000
_cell.length_b   1.000
_cell.length_c   1.000
_cell.angle_alpha   90.00
_cell.angle_beta   90.00
_cell.angle_gamma   90.00
#
_symmetry.space_group_name_H-M   'P 1'
#
loop_
_entity.id
_entity.type
_entity.pdbx_description
1 polymer ?
#
loop_
_entity_poly.entity_id
_entity_poly.type
_entity_poly.pdbx_seq_one_letter_code
_entity_poly.pdbx_strand_id
1 'polypeptide(L)'
;MMFVVMGATSFFSNLLQNVAFGYSGENLTARLRQQTFQNILRQDVEYFDNPKHSTGALATRLATDASMIKNATGIRLAVIVQSITSMVAGLVIAFYFGWKLALAILGGVPIMMLAGSLNMRLMKGNQQRDSKMLEEAGKTASECVENIRTVQSLTREPFFYQQYSAQLEKPYR
;
A
#
# COMPACT_ATOMS: atom_id res chain seq x y z
N MET A 1 -25.92 20.88 -23.85
CA MET A 1 -25.64 21.91 -22.83
C MET A 1 -25.45 21.34 -21.43
N MET A 2 -26.36 20.53 -20.87
CA MET A 2 -26.21 19.95 -19.51
C MET A 2 -24.93 19.13 -19.27
N PHE A 3 -24.51 18.29 -20.23
CA PHE A 3 -23.26 17.52 -20.09
C PHE A 3 -22.00 18.41 -20.02
N VAL A 4 -21.99 19.53 -20.75
CA VAL A 4 -20.88 20.49 -20.73
C VAL A 4 -20.82 21.20 -19.37
N VAL A 5 -21.97 21.57 -18.82
CA VAL A 5 -22.06 22.19 -17.48
C VAL A 5 -21.59 21.20 -16.40
N MET A 6 -22.01 19.93 -16.44
CA MET A 6 -21.52 18.89 -15.52
C MET A 6 -20.00 18.67 -15.65
N GLY A 7 -19.48 18.67 -16.88
CA GLY A 7 -18.05 18.54 -17.13
C GLY A 7 -17.26 19.69 -16.48
N ALA A 8 -17.71 20.93 -16.70
CA ALA A 8 -17.08 22.10 -16.12
C ALA A 8 -17.12 22.07 -14.58
N THR A 9 -18.28 21.84 -13.97
CA THR A 9 -18.40 21.82 -12.51
C THR A 9 -17.62 20.66 -11.88
N SER A 10 -17.61 19.49 -12.50
CA SER A 10 -16.81 18.33 -12.05
C SER A 10 -15.32 18.63 -12.11
N PHE A 11 -14.83 19.27 -13.18
CA PHE A 11 -13.43 19.65 -13.31
C PHE A 11 -12.98 20.59 -12.20
N PHE A 12 -13.73 21.68 -11.97
CA PHE A 12 -13.44 22.61 -10.88
C PHE A 12 -13.51 21.93 -9.52
N SER A 13 -14.53 21.11 -9.26
CA SER A 13 -14.70 20.42 -7.98
C SER A 13 -13.56 19.45 -7.70
N ASN A 14 -13.14 18.65 -8.69
CA ASN A 14 -12.05 17.70 -8.53
C ASN A 14 -10.71 18.43 -8.34
N LEU A 15 -10.45 19.51 -9.08
CA LEU A 15 -9.24 20.31 -8.86
C LEU A 15 -9.19 20.89 -7.45
N LEU A 16 -10.27 21.52 -7.00
CA LEU A 16 -10.33 22.15 -5.69
C LEU A 16 -10.18 21.12 -4.56
N GLN A 17 -10.81 19.95 -4.69
CA GLN A 17 -10.64 18.84 -3.77
C GLN A 17 -9.19 18.35 -3.71
N ASN A 18 -8.58 18.05 -4.86
CA ASN A 18 -7.22 17.52 -4.90
C ASN A 18 -6.18 18.53 -4.36
N VAL A 19 -6.33 19.81 -4.69
CA VAL A 19 -5.43 20.86 -4.18
C VAL A 19 -5.62 21.07 -2.68
N ALA A 20 -6.85 21.14 -2.18
CA ALA A 20 -7.12 21.35 -0.76
C ALA A 20 -6.65 20.19 0.12
N PHE A 21 -6.93 18.94 -0.29
CA PHE A 21 -6.45 17.75 0.43
C PHE A 21 -4.94 17.55 0.27
N GLY A 22 -4.37 17.89 -0.90
CA GLY A 22 -2.91 17.90 -1.11
C GLY A 22 -2.19 18.86 -0.17
N TYR A 23 -2.67 20.11 -0.11
CA TYR A 23 -2.12 21.14 0.78
C TYR A 23 -2.27 20.77 2.25
N SER A 24 -3.46 20.30 2.65
CA SER A 24 -3.71 19.87 4.04
C SER A 24 -2.85 18.68 4.44
N GLY A 25 -2.67 17.70 3.54
CA GLY A 25 -1.80 16.55 3.77
C GLY A 25 -0.34 16.96 3.94
N GLU A 26 0.15 17.89 3.11
CA GLU A 26 1.52 18.40 3.22
C GLU A 26 1.75 19.19 4.52
N ASN A 27 0.82 20.07 4.89
CA ASN A 27 0.90 20.81 6.14
C ASN A 27 0.87 19.88 7.37
N LEU A 28 0.04 18.84 7.35
CA LEU A 28 0.01 17.85 8.44
C LEU A 28 1.34 17.09 8.53
N THR A 29 1.88 16.63 7.40
CA THR A 29 3.18 15.95 7.37
C THR A 29 4.31 16.84 7.90
N ALA A 30 4.33 18.12 7.52
CA ALA A 30 5.32 19.08 8.02
C ALA A 30 5.24 19.24 9.55
N ARG A 31 4.02 19.40 10.09
CA ARG A 31 3.79 19.48 11.54
C ARG A 31 4.22 18.22 12.28
N LEU A 32 3.84 17.05 11.78
CA LEU A 32 4.23 15.76 12.37
C LEU A 32 5.75 15.59 12.35
N ARG A 33 6.42 15.93 11.25
CA ARG A 33 7.88 15.85 11.17
C ARG A 33 8.55 16.75 12.20
N GLN A 34 8.06 17.97 12.38
CA GLN A 34 8.58 18.89 13.39
C GLN A 34 8.35 18.36 14.82
N GLN A 35 7.13 17.91 15.15
CA GLN A 35 6.80 17.39 16.48
C GLN A 35 7.58 16.13 16.82
N THR A 36 7.69 15.18 15.88
CA THR A 36 8.47 13.96 16.07
C THR A 36 9.95 14.27 16.26
N PHE A 37 10.52 15.21 15.48
CA PHE A 37 11.90 15.63 15.65
C PHE A 37 12.13 16.29 17.02
N GLN A 38 11.23 17.19 17.44
CA GLN A 38 11.30 17.82 18.77
C GLN A 38 11.20 16.79 19.90
N ASN A 39 10.35 15.76 19.76
CA ASN A 39 10.22 14.70 20.75
C ASN A 39 11.47 13.81 20.82
N ILE A 40 12.06 13.46 19.68
CA ILE A 40 13.33 12.70 19.63
C ILE A 40 14.43 13.46 20.36
N LEU A 41 14.56 14.78 20.16
CA LEU A 41 15.57 15.60 20.84
C LEU A 41 15.38 15.73 22.34
N ARG A 42 14.17 15.46 22.86
CA ARG A 42 13.85 15.53 24.29
C ARG A 42 14.06 14.20 25.03
N GLN A 43 14.50 13.16 24.33
CA GLN A 43 14.61 11.83 24.89
C GLN A 43 15.94 11.64 25.62
N ASP A 44 15.93 10.83 26.69
CA ASP A 44 17.10 10.58 27.53
C ASP A 44 18.23 9.85 26.79
N VAL A 45 19.46 9.95 27.31
CA VAL A 45 20.66 9.33 26.69
C VAL A 45 20.51 7.81 26.56
N GLU A 46 19.88 7.15 27.53
CA GLU A 46 19.60 5.70 27.51
C GLU A 46 18.76 5.27 26.29
N TYR A 47 17.90 6.17 25.76
CA TYR A 47 17.14 5.89 24.55
C TYR A 47 18.02 5.71 23.32
N PHE A 48 19.11 6.49 23.24
CA PHE A 48 20.06 6.47 22.12
C PHE A 48 21.12 5.36 22.27
N ASP A 49 21.31 4.83 23.47
CA ASP A 49 22.20 3.67 23.71
C ASP A 49 21.65 2.36 23.12
N ASN A 50 20.34 2.30 22.84
CA ASN A 50 19.75 1.14 22.16
C ASN A 50 20.20 1.09 20.69
N PRO A 51 20.82 -0.01 20.21
CA PRO A 51 21.27 -0.13 18.82
C PRO A 51 20.14 0.01 17.78
N LYS A 52 18.88 -0.18 18.18
CA LYS A 52 17.69 0.05 17.32
C LYS A 52 17.39 1.53 17.10
N HIS A 53 17.87 2.41 17.96
CA HIS A 53 17.64 3.86 17.93
C HIS A 53 18.88 4.64 17.50
N SER A 54 19.74 4.01 16.70
CA SER A 54 20.84 4.70 16.04
C SER A 54 20.34 5.93 15.28
N THR A 55 21.14 7.00 15.27
CA THR A 55 20.80 8.27 14.62
C THR A 55 20.42 8.10 13.15
N GLY A 56 21.08 7.19 12.42
CA GLY A 56 20.74 6.86 11.04
C GLY A 56 19.38 6.15 10.90
N ALA A 57 19.05 5.25 11.84
CA ALA A 57 17.77 4.54 11.85
C ALA A 57 16.60 5.49 12.19
N LEU A 58 16.79 6.40 13.15
CA LEU A 58 15.79 7.41 13.50
C LEU A 58 15.58 8.44 12.38
N ALA A 59 16.65 8.89 11.73
CA ALA A 59 16.56 9.78 10.57
C ALA A 59 15.82 9.12 9.40
N THR A 60 16.09 7.83 9.16
CA THR A 60 15.40 7.04 8.13
C THR A 60 13.92 6.92 8.48
N ARG A 61 13.57 6.51 9.71
CA ARG A 61 12.16 6.43 10.17
C ARG A 61 11.44 7.76 10.04
N LEU A 62 12.07 8.86 10.46
CA LEU A 62 11.47 10.19 10.33
C LEU A 62 11.20 10.56 8.87
N ALA A 63 12.06 10.15 7.93
CA ALA A 63 11.85 10.38 6.51
C ALA A 63 10.78 9.47 5.90
N THR A 64 10.81 8.16 6.19
CA THR A 64 9.86 7.18 5.63
C THR A 64 8.48 7.29 6.25
N ASP A 65 8.37 7.36 7.57
CA ASP A 65 7.08 7.29 8.27
C ASP A 65 6.28 8.56 8.02
N ALA A 66 6.93 9.73 8.02
CA ALA A 66 6.29 10.99 7.66
C ALA A 66 5.78 10.98 6.21
N SER A 67 6.56 10.42 5.28
CA SER A 67 6.16 10.29 3.87
C SER A 67 5.02 9.29 3.68
N MET A 68 5.00 8.21 4.45
CA MET A 68 3.91 7.22 4.42
C MET A 68 2.60 7.85 4.93
N ILE A 69 2.67 8.67 5.99
CA ILE A 69 1.52 9.44 6.48
C ILE A 69 1.04 10.45 5.43
N LYS A 70 1.94 11.16 4.73
CA LYS A 70 1.55 12.07 3.63
C LYS A 70 0.72 11.34 2.57
N ASN A 71 1.19 10.15 2.16
CA ASN A 71 0.51 9.34 1.16
C ASN A 71 -0.85 8.81 1.65
N ALA A 72 -0.97 8.48 2.93
CA ALA A 72 -2.23 8.02 3.52
C ALA A 72 -3.25 9.15 3.70
N THR A 73 -2.81 10.32 4.16
CA THR A 73 -3.69 11.45 4.54
C THR A 73 -3.97 12.42 3.39
N GLY A 74 -3.13 12.50 2.37
CA GLY A 74 -3.36 13.40 1.24
C GLY A 74 -4.47 12.92 0.30
N ILE A 75 -4.09 12.54 -0.91
CA ILE A 75 -5.03 12.18 -1.99
C ILE A 75 -5.89 10.97 -1.63
N ARG A 76 -5.36 10.03 -0.83
CA ARG A 76 -6.08 8.80 -0.48
C ARG A 76 -7.28 9.07 0.43
N LEU A 77 -7.19 10.04 1.35
CA LEU A 77 -8.37 10.48 2.11
C LEU A 77 -9.42 11.13 1.20
N ALA A 78 -9.01 11.94 0.22
CA ALA A 78 -9.96 12.55 -0.72
C ALA A 78 -10.78 11.48 -1.46
N VAL A 79 -10.11 10.42 -1.94
CA VAL A 79 -10.77 9.28 -2.61
C VAL A 79 -11.71 8.52 -1.67
N ILE A 80 -11.32 8.31 -0.41
CA ILE A 80 -12.15 7.64 0.59
C ILE A 80 -13.42 8.46 0.86
N VAL A 81 -13.27 9.76 1.11
CA VAL A 81 -14.40 10.66 1.34
C VAL A 81 -15.31 10.69 0.11
N GLN A 82 -14.75 10.83 -1.09
CA GLN A 82 -15.52 10.81 -2.34
C GLN A 82 -16.30 9.50 -2.50
N SER A 83 -15.67 8.36 -2.21
CA SER A 83 -16.30 7.04 -2.32
C SER A 83 -17.45 6.87 -1.32
N ILE A 84 -17.27 7.33 -0.07
CA ILE A 84 -18.33 7.32 0.95
C ILE A 84 -19.49 8.23 0.52
N THR A 85 -19.19 9.46 0.10
CA THR A 85 -20.22 10.41 -0.37
C THR A 85 -20.98 9.85 -1.58
N SER A 86 -20.29 9.27 -2.55
CA SER A 86 -20.92 8.66 -3.72
C SER A 86 -21.81 7.47 -3.34
N MET A 87 -21.35 6.64 -2.40
CA MET A 87 -22.14 5.51 -1.92
C MET A 87 -23.41 5.98 -1.21
N VAL A 88 -23.30 6.97 -0.32
CA VAL A 88 -24.45 7.54 0.40
C VAL A 88 -25.42 8.23 -0.57
N ALA A 89 -24.92 9.07 -1.47
CA ALA A 89 -25.75 9.73 -2.47
C ALA A 89 -26.48 8.73 -3.38
N GLY A 90 -25.78 7.68 -3.83
CA GLY A 90 -26.37 6.60 -4.62
C GLY A 90 -27.48 5.86 -3.86
N LEU A 91 -27.27 5.54 -2.58
CA LEU A 91 -28.29 4.92 -1.73
C LEU A 91 -29.51 5.83 -1.55
N VAL A 92 -29.31 7.11 -1.24
CA VAL A 92 -30.40 8.07 -1.06
C VAL A 92 -31.24 8.19 -2.33
N ILE A 93 -30.61 8.31 -3.50
CA ILE A 93 -31.31 8.39 -4.79
C ILE A 93 -32.08 7.09 -5.07
N ALA A 94 -31.47 5.93 -4.82
CA ALA A 94 -32.11 4.63 -5.03
C ALA A 94 -33.36 4.45 -4.14
N PHE A 95 -33.27 4.81 -2.86
CA PHE A 95 -34.42 4.75 -1.95
C PHE A 95 -35.51 5.77 -2.31
N TYR A 96 -35.15 6.93 -2.83
CA TYR A 96 -36.10 7.98 -3.23
C TYR A 96 -36.98 7.55 -4.43
N PHE A 97 -36.39 6.99 -5.48
CA PHE A 97 -37.15 6.61 -6.69
C PHE A 97 -37.96 5.32 -6.52
N GLY A 98 -37.53 4.40 -5.67
CA GLY A 98 -38.29 3.17 -5.46
C GLY A 98 -37.62 2.22 -4.46
N TRP A 99 -38.11 2.24 -3.23
CA TRP A 99 -37.62 1.39 -2.14
C TRP A 99 -37.65 -0.11 -2.46
N LYS A 100 -38.61 -0.59 -3.27
CA LYS A 100 -38.70 -2.00 -3.69
C LYS A 100 -37.58 -2.41 -4.66
N LEU A 101 -37.24 -1.56 -5.63
CA LEU A 101 -36.15 -1.81 -6.58
C LEU A 101 -34.78 -1.68 -5.90
N ALA A 102 -34.63 -0.69 -5.00
CA ALA A 102 -33.42 -0.51 -4.22
C ALA A 102 -33.10 -1.75 -3.35
N LEU A 103 -34.10 -2.31 -2.65
CA LEU A 103 -33.93 -3.53 -1.85
C LEU A 103 -33.52 -4.75 -2.68
N ALA A 104 -34.06 -4.89 -3.90
CA ALA A 104 -33.69 -5.98 -4.79
C ALA A 104 -32.21 -5.91 -5.21
N ILE A 105 -31.72 -4.72 -5.56
CA ILE A 105 -30.31 -4.49 -5.90
C ILE A 105 -29.42 -4.70 -4.67
N LEU A 106 -29.87 -4.22 -3.49
CA LEU A 106 -29.14 -4.39 -2.24
C LEU A 106 -28.96 -5.86 -1.87
N GLY A 107 -29.91 -6.73 -2.25
CA GLY A 107 -29.80 -8.18 -2.10
C GLY A 107 -28.67 -8.81 -2.92
N GLY A 108 -28.26 -8.20 -4.04
CA GLY A 108 -27.11 -8.65 -4.84
C GLY A 108 -25.74 -8.21 -4.30
N VAL A 109 -25.70 -7.10 -3.54
CA VAL A 109 -24.48 -6.57 -2.92
C VAL A 109 -23.73 -7.59 -2.05
N PRO A 110 -24.37 -8.37 -1.13
CA PRO A 110 -23.64 -9.35 -0.33
C PRO A 110 -23.01 -10.47 -1.16
N ILE A 111 -23.63 -10.88 -2.27
CA ILE A 111 -23.06 -11.88 -3.18
C ILE A 111 -21.80 -11.34 -3.86
N MET A 112 -21.85 -10.09 -4.34
CA MET A 112 -20.66 -9.41 -4.88
C MET A 112 -19.57 -9.21 -3.83
N MET A 113 -19.92 -8.84 -2.59
CA MET A 113 -18.96 -8.70 -1.50
C MET A 113 -18.29 -10.04 -1.16
N LEU A 114 -19.06 -11.14 -1.11
CA LEU A 114 -18.52 -12.47 -0.87
C LEU A 114 -17.54 -12.88 -1.98
N ALA A 115 -17.94 -12.75 -3.25
CA ALA A 115 -17.08 -13.04 -4.39
C ALA A 115 -15.80 -12.18 -4.39
N GLY A 116 -15.92 -10.89 -4.10
CA GLY A 116 -14.78 -9.98 -3.97
C GLY A 116 -13.85 -10.37 -2.81
N SER A 117 -14.41 -10.73 -1.66
CA SER A 117 -13.63 -11.14 -0.49
C SER A 117 -12.86 -12.45 -0.72
N LEU A 118 -13.47 -13.40 -1.45
CA LEU A 118 -12.83 -14.65 -1.83
C LEU A 118 -11.67 -14.40 -2.80
N ASN A 119 -11.87 -13.58 -3.84
CA ASN A 119 -10.80 -13.17 -4.75
C ASN A 119 -9.65 -12.48 -4.01
N MET A 120 -9.95 -11.57 -3.09
CA MET A 120 -8.94 -10.86 -2.30
C MET A 120 -8.16 -11.82 -1.39
N ARG A 121 -8.83 -12.82 -0.80
CA ARG A 121 -8.19 -13.85 0.03
C ARG A 121 -7.30 -14.76 -0.81
N LEU A 122 -7.76 -15.19 -1.98
CA LEU A 122 -6.97 -16.01 -2.91
C LEU A 122 -5.74 -15.25 -3.38
N MET A 123 -5.89 -13.98 -3.78
CA MET A 123 -4.78 -13.16 -4.24
C MET A 123 -3.74 -12.93 -3.13
N LYS A 124 -4.18 -12.64 -1.90
CA LYS A 124 -3.26 -12.54 -0.75
C LYS A 124 -2.56 -13.87 -0.44
N GLY A 125 -3.28 -14.99 -0.52
CA GLY A 125 -2.72 -16.32 -0.31
C GLY A 125 -1.66 -16.67 -1.36
N ASN A 126 -1.93 -16.39 -2.64
CA ASN A 126 -0.98 -16.57 -3.73
C ASN A 126 0.24 -15.67 -3.54
N GLN A 127 0.04 -14.38 -3.27
CA GLN A 127 1.14 -13.44 -3.05
C GLN A 127 2.07 -13.85 -1.89
N GLN A 128 1.52 -14.41 -0.80
CA GLN A 128 2.34 -14.96 0.29
C GLN A 128 3.15 -16.20 -0.13
N ARG A 129 2.53 -17.10 -0.91
CA ARG A 129 3.21 -18.29 -1.43
C ARG A 129 4.33 -17.90 -2.39
N ASP A 130 4.07 -16.97 -3.31
CA ASP A 130 5.02 -16.49 -4.29
C ASP A 130 6.20 -15.80 -3.61
N SER A 131 5.92 -14.95 -2.62
CA SER A 131 6.96 -14.26 -1.83
C SER A 131 7.86 -15.27 -1.12
N LYS A 132 7.30 -16.34 -0.55
CA LYS A 132 8.07 -17.37 0.14
C LYS A 132 8.95 -18.19 -0.83
N MET A 133 8.43 -18.52 -2.02
CA MET A 133 9.21 -19.23 -3.03
C MET A 133 10.34 -18.37 -3.60
N LEU A 134 10.08 -17.06 -3.79
CA LEU A 134 11.10 -16.08 -4.17
C LEU A 134 12.17 -15.90 -3.08
N GLU A 135 11.79 -15.93 -1.81
CA GLU A 135 12.73 -15.86 -0.69
C GLU A 135 13.66 -17.08 -0.65
N GLU A 136 13.14 -18.29 -0.88
CA GLU A 136 13.96 -19.51 -1.00
C GLU A 136 14.95 -19.43 -2.17
N ALA A 137 14.49 -18.97 -3.35
CA ALA A 137 15.36 -18.78 -4.51
C ALA A 137 16.43 -17.70 -4.27
N GLY A 138 16.04 -16.59 -3.66
CA GLY A 138 16.93 -15.50 -3.28
C GLY A 138 17.99 -15.94 -2.28
N LYS A 139 17.63 -16.79 -1.31
CA LYS A 139 18.56 -17.37 -0.35
C LYS A 139 19.61 -18.24 -1.02
N THR A 140 19.19 -19.17 -1.90
CA THR A 140 20.14 -20.02 -2.65
C THR A 140 21.09 -19.17 -3.51
N ALA A 141 20.59 -18.12 -4.16
CA ALA A 141 21.44 -17.20 -4.92
C ALA A 141 22.43 -16.43 -4.01
N SER A 142 21.97 -15.93 -2.87
CA SER A 142 22.83 -15.20 -1.90
C SER A 142 23.95 -16.10 -1.35
N GLU A 143 23.63 -17.34 -0.98
CA GLU A 143 24.62 -18.32 -0.48
C GLU A 143 25.69 -18.64 -1.54
N CYS A 144 25.30 -18.74 -2.81
CA CYS A 144 26.23 -18.96 -3.92
C CYS A 144 27.17 -17.78 -4.15
N VAL A 145 26.63 -16.55 -4.09
CA VAL A 145 27.42 -15.33 -4.30
C VAL A 145 28.38 -15.10 -3.14
N GLU A 146 27.94 -15.30 -1.90
CA GLU A 146 28.80 -15.19 -0.71
C GLU A 146 29.96 -16.20 -0.74
N ASN A 147 29.69 -17.43 -1.20
CA ASN A 147 30.67 -18.52 -1.23
C ASN A 147 31.22 -18.83 -2.64
N ILE A 148 31.31 -17.82 -3.50
CA ILE A 148 31.65 -18.01 -4.92
C ILE A 148 32.98 -18.76 -5.13
N ARG A 149 33.99 -18.50 -4.31
CA ARG A 149 35.29 -19.19 -4.37
C ARG A 149 35.15 -20.69 -4.09
N THR A 150 34.30 -21.06 -3.14
CA THR A 150 34.02 -22.46 -2.79
C THR A 150 33.26 -23.14 -3.92
N VAL A 151 32.21 -22.50 -4.45
CA VAL A 151 31.41 -23.03 -5.57
C VAL A 151 32.27 -23.27 -6.81
N GLN A 152 33.17 -22.33 -7.14
CA GLN A 152 34.12 -22.47 -8.23
C GLN A 152 35.16 -23.56 -7.98
N SER A 153 35.72 -23.64 -6.76
CA SER A 153 36.70 -24.67 -6.42
C SER A 153 36.13 -26.09 -6.49
N LEU A 154 34.83 -26.27 -6.23
CA LEU A 154 34.12 -27.54 -6.41
C LEU A 154 33.54 -27.73 -7.82
N THR A 155 33.65 -26.74 -8.72
CA THR A 155 33.06 -26.75 -10.08
C THR A 155 31.56 -27.10 -10.05
N ARG A 156 30.81 -26.59 -9.06
CA ARG A 156 29.37 -26.88 -8.84
C ARG A 156 28.43 -25.79 -9.35
N GLU A 157 28.93 -24.86 -10.13
CA GLU A 157 28.15 -23.79 -10.78
C GLU A 157 26.90 -24.31 -11.53
N PRO A 158 26.97 -25.37 -12.37
CA PRO A 158 25.79 -25.84 -13.10
C PRO A 158 24.71 -26.43 -12.18
N PHE A 159 25.11 -27.00 -11.04
CA PHE A 159 24.17 -27.55 -10.06
C PHE A 159 23.33 -26.46 -9.40
N PHE A 160 23.98 -25.39 -8.93
CA PHE A 160 23.29 -24.25 -8.32
C PHE A 160 22.47 -23.46 -9.34
N TYR A 161 22.94 -23.33 -10.58
CA TYR A 161 22.18 -22.74 -11.67
C TYR A 161 20.87 -23.51 -11.93
N GLN A 162 20.94 -24.84 -11.99
CA GLN A 162 19.77 -25.69 -12.21
C GLN A 162 18.81 -25.65 -11.02
N GLN A 163 19.34 -25.65 -9.79
CA GLN A 163 18.54 -25.52 -8.57
C GLN A 163 17.79 -24.18 -8.51
N TYR A 164 18.46 -23.08 -8.83
CA TYR A 164 17.85 -21.74 -8.90
C TYR A 164 16.80 -21.66 -10.01
N SER A 165 17.09 -22.18 -11.20
CA SER A 165 16.13 -22.25 -12.32
C SER A 165 14.88 -23.06 -11.95
N ALA A 166 15.05 -24.20 -11.26
CA ALA A 166 13.93 -25.02 -10.81
C ALA A 166 13.09 -24.36 -9.70
N GLN A 167 13.72 -23.53 -8.85
CA GLN A 167 13.01 -22.75 -7.83
C GLN A 167 12.24 -21.56 -8.43
N LEU A 168 12.75 -20.97 -9.51
CA LEU A 168 12.10 -19.88 -10.27
C LEU A 168 10.94 -20.34 -11.16
N GLU A 169 10.94 -21.60 -11.60
CA GLU A 169 9.85 -22.14 -12.42
C GLU A 169 8.56 -22.35 -11.60
N LYS A 170 8.68 -22.53 -10.28
CA LYS A 170 7.55 -22.71 -9.37
C LYS A 170 6.66 -21.47 -9.17
N PRO A 171 7.17 -20.23 -8.99
CA PRO A 171 6.34 -19.03 -8.93
C PRO A 171 5.76 -18.60 -10.29
N TYR A 172 6.23 -19.16 -11.42
CA TYR A 172 5.69 -18.84 -12.75
C TYR A 172 4.45 -19.68 -13.12
N ARG A 173 4.08 -20.68 -12.32
CA ARG A 173 3.08 -21.69 -12.64
C ARG A 173 1.97 -21.75 -11.59
#